data_AF-A0A2M7BGP3-F1
#
_entry.id   AF-A0A2M7BGP3-F1
#
_cell.length_a   1.000
_cell.length_b   1.000
_cell.length_c   1.000
_cell.angle_alpha   90.00
_cell.angle_beta   90.00
_cell.angle_gamma   90.00
#
_symmetry.space_group_name_H-M   'P 1'
#
loop_
_entity.id
_entity.type
_entity.pdbx_description
1 polymer ?
#
loop_
_entity_poly.entity_id
_entity_poly.type
_entity_poly.pdbx_seq_one_letter_code
_entity_poly.pdbx_strand_id
1 'polypeptide(L)'
;MTQRNTHDISADFCYRLAMINHPEILGKFEDDFLRVQGPLPYEQSLRLFTGMWREAVLLGVFPPADPLEGIDVDIRVAGILNACLTKPLPE
;
A
#
# COMPACT_ATOMS: atom_id res chain seq x y z
N MET A 1 19.49 5.65 -23.15
CA MET A 1 19.28 4.79 -21.96
C MET A 1 18.77 5.68 -20.84
N THR A 2 17.47 5.91 -20.80
CA THR A 2 16.85 6.78 -19.79
C THR A 2 16.53 5.90 -18.59
N GLN A 3 17.13 6.22 -17.44
CA GLN A 3 16.89 5.53 -16.18
C GLN A 3 15.39 5.57 -15.88
N ARG A 4 14.74 4.40 -15.89
CA ARG A 4 13.36 4.25 -15.39
C ARG A 4 13.41 4.46 -13.89
N ASN A 5 12.89 5.59 -13.46
CA ASN A 5 12.79 5.97 -12.06
C ASN A 5 11.87 4.96 -11.36
N THR A 6 12.33 4.32 -10.29
CA THR A 6 11.64 3.23 -9.60
C THR A 6 10.32 3.66 -8.93
N HIS A 7 10.04 4.96 -8.88
CA HIS A 7 8.77 5.54 -8.42
C HIS A 7 7.64 5.43 -9.46
N ASP A 8 7.97 5.23 -10.74
CA ASP A 8 7.03 5.31 -11.86
C ASP A 8 6.19 4.02 -12.01
N ILE A 9 6.73 2.88 -11.58
CA ILE A 9 6.05 1.57 -11.68
C ILE A 9 4.83 1.50 -10.75
N SER A 10 4.90 2.16 -9.58
CA SER A 10 3.79 2.17 -8.62
C SER A 10 2.63 3.05 -9.10
N ALA A 11 2.92 4.24 -9.65
CA ALA A 11 1.91 5.16 -10.17
C ALA A 11 1.20 4.57 -11.40
N ASP A 12 1.95 4.00 -12.34
CA ASP A 12 1.41 3.35 -13.54
C ASP A 12 0.50 2.15 -13.20
N PHE A 13 0.83 1.36 -12.17
CA PHE A 13 -0.03 0.28 -11.69
C PHE A 13 -1.33 0.83 -11.08
N CYS A 14 -1.25 1.86 -10.23
CA CYS A 14 -2.42 2.52 -9.63
C CYS A 14 -3.34 3.14 -10.67
N TYR A 15 -2.80 3.82 -11.69
CA TYR A 15 -3.60 4.44 -12.74
C TYR A 15 -4.34 3.43 -13.61
N ARG A 16 -3.73 2.27 -13.89
CA ARG A 16 -4.41 1.17 -14.61
C ARG A 16 -5.51 0.53 -13.77
N LEU A 17 -5.30 0.35 -12.47
CA LEU A 17 -6.32 -0.17 -11.55
C LEU A 17 -7.51 0.77 -11.39
N ALA A 18 -7.27 2.08 -11.43
CA ALA A 18 -8.32 3.11 -11.37
C ALA A 18 -9.00 3.39 -12.74
N MET A 19 -8.71 2.60 -13.79
CA MET A 19 -9.19 2.81 -15.16
C MET A 19 -8.92 4.23 -15.70
N ILE A 20 -7.74 4.79 -15.44
CA ILE A 20 -7.33 6.09 -16.00
C ILE A 20 -6.68 5.86 -17.36
N ASN A 21 -7.39 6.28 -18.42
CA ASN A 21 -6.99 6.03 -19.80
C ASN A 21 -5.79 6.88 -20.28
N HIS A 22 -5.56 8.03 -19.63
CA HIS A 22 -4.56 9.03 -20.00
C HIS A 22 -3.83 9.55 -18.76
N PRO A 23 -2.98 8.73 -18.12
CA PRO A 23 -2.27 9.10 -16.89
C PRO A 23 -1.39 10.35 -17.05
N GLU A 24 -0.88 10.61 -18.25
CA GLU A 24 -0.08 11.80 -18.57
C GLU A 24 -0.88 13.11 -18.46
N ILE A 25 -2.17 13.07 -18.80
CA ILE A 25 -3.05 14.24 -18.71
C ILE A 25 -3.34 14.53 -17.24
N LEU A 26 -3.63 13.47 -16.46
CA LEU A 26 -3.90 13.60 -15.04
C LEU A 26 -2.66 14.10 -14.29
N GLY A 27 -1.48 13.51 -14.53
CA GLY A 27 -0.24 13.94 -13.89
C GLY A 27 0.07 15.42 -14.18
N LYS A 28 -0.11 15.86 -15.42
CA LYS A 28 0.05 17.28 -15.77
C LYS A 28 -0.94 18.17 -15.02
N PHE A 29 -2.19 17.75 -14.92
CA PHE A 29 -3.21 18.49 -14.15
C PHE A 29 -2.84 18.58 -12.67
N GLU A 30 -2.41 17.48 -12.06
CA GLU A 30 -1.99 17.44 -10.65
C GLU A 30 -0.79 18.36 -10.40
N ASP A 31 0.23 18.30 -11.27
CA ASP A 31 1.41 19.17 -11.20
C ASP A 31 1.03 20.66 -11.31
N ASP A 32 0.15 21.00 -12.25
CA ASP A 32 -0.31 22.38 -12.45
C ASP A 32 -1.16 22.85 -11.26
N PHE A 33 -2.02 21.99 -10.73
CA PHE A 33 -2.85 22.28 -9.56
C PHE A 33 -2.01 22.50 -8.30
N LEU A 34 -1.05 21.62 -8.01
CA LEU A 34 -0.16 21.71 -6.86
C LEU A 34 0.76 22.93 -6.92
N ARG A 35 1.20 23.33 -8.12
CA ARG A 35 2.02 24.53 -8.31
C ARG A 35 1.27 25.81 -7.94
N VAL A 36 -0.03 25.86 -8.19
CA VAL A 36 -0.89 27.02 -7.89
C VAL A 36 -1.34 27.02 -6.43
N GLN A 37 -1.80 25.88 -5.92
CA GLN A 37 -2.37 25.78 -4.58
C GLN A 37 -1.32 25.63 -3.48
N GLY A 38 -0.15 25.11 -3.82
CA GLY A 38 0.89 24.75 -2.84
C GLY A 38 0.50 23.54 -1.99
N PRO A 39 1.35 23.19 -1.00
CA PRO A 39 1.07 22.06 -0.11
C PRO A 39 -0.15 22.35 0.77
N LEU A 40 -0.92 21.30 1.07
CA LEU A 40 -2.04 21.39 1.99
C LEU A 40 -1.57 21.75 3.41
N PRO A 41 -2.35 22.55 4.17
CA PRO A 41 -2.09 22.77 5.59
C PRO A 41 -2.02 21.44 6.34
N TYR A 42 -1.14 21.34 7.34
CA TYR A 42 -0.87 20.10 8.08
C TYR A 42 -2.14 19.37 8.55
N GLU A 43 -3.09 20.10 9.13
CA GLU A 43 -4.35 19.53 9.61
C GLU A 43 -5.17 18.88 8.48
N GLN A 44 -5.22 19.52 7.31
CA GLN A 44 -5.93 18.99 6.14
C GLN A 44 -5.22 17.76 5.58
N SER A 45 -3.89 17.81 5.49
CA SER A 45 -3.06 16.67 5.07
C SER A 45 -3.25 15.46 5.98
N LEU A 46 -3.27 15.67 7.29
CA LEU A 46 -3.47 14.60 8.27
C LEU A 46 -4.87 13.99 8.17
N ARG A 47 -5.91 14.81 7.97
CA ARG A 47 -7.28 14.33 7.75
C ARG A 47 -7.41 13.50 6.48
N LEU A 48 -6.79 13.94 5.37
CA LEU A 48 -6.77 13.19 4.12
C LEU A 48 -6.08 11.84 4.31
N PHE A 49 -4.87 11.86 4.88
CA PHE A 49 -4.08 10.65 5.12
C PHE A 49 -4.83 9.63 5.99
N THR A 50 -5.36 10.06 7.13
CA THR A 50 -6.09 9.17 8.06
C THR A 50 -7.38 8.63 7.45
N GLY A 51 -8.05 9.39 6.58
CA GLY A 51 -9.20 8.91 5.81
C GLY A 51 -8.81 7.80 4.83
N MET A 52 -7.77 8.01 4.02
CA MET A 52 -7.26 7.00 3.07
C MET A 52 -6.77 5.74 3.80
N TRP A 53 -6.11 5.90 4.96
CA TRP A 53 -5.67 4.78 5.77
C TRP A 53 -6.85 3.91 6.21
N ARG A 54 -7.92 4.52 6.74
CA ARG A 54 -9.12 3.78 7.16
C ARG A 54 -9.77 3.03 5.99
N GLU A 55 -9.86 3.66 4.83
CA GLU A 55 -10.39 3.02 3.62
C GLU A 55 -9.54 1.82 3.20
N ALA A 56 -8.21 1.94 3.19
CA ALA A 56 -7.32 0.85 2.85
C ALA A 56 -7.42 -0.35 3.81
N VAL A 57 -7.65 -0.09 5.11
CA VAL A 57 -7.94 -1.12 6.11
C VAL A 57 -9.29 -1.80 5.83
N LEU A 58 -10.34 -1.01 5.54
CA LEU A 58 -11.66 -1.55 5.19
C LEU A 58 -11.65 -2.41 3.91
N LEU A 59 -10.83 -2.03 2.93
CA LEU A 59 -10.61 -2.80 1.70
C LEU A 59 -9.74 -4.04 1.92
N GLY A 60 -9.18 -4.26 3.12
CA GLY A 60 -8.30 -5.38 3.43
C GLY A 60 -6.94 -5.34 2.74
N VAL A 61 -6.56 -4.18 2.17
CA VAL A 61 -5.26 -3.97 1.51
C VAL A 61 -4.18 -3.70 2.56
N PHE A 62 -4.54 -3.01 3.64
CA PHE A 62 -3.66 -2.68 4.75
C PHE A 62 -3.92 -3.57 5.98
N PRO A 63 -2.91 -3.70 6.88
CA PRO A 63 -3.07 -4.46 8.11
C PRO A 63 -4.28 -4.00 8.91
N PRO A 64 -4.97 -4.93 9.61
CA PRO A 64 -6.15 -4.61 10.40
C PRO A 64 -5.86 -3.55 11.47
N ALA A 65 -6.93 -2.88 11.90
CA ALA A 65 -6.84 -1.85 12.94
C ALA A 65 -6.36 -2.43 14.27
N ASP A 66 -6.72 -3.68 14.59
CA ASP A 66 -6.14 -4.45 15.67
C ASP A 66 -4.94 -5.25 15.14
N PRO A 67 -3.70 -4.95 15.58
CA PRO A 67 -2.51 -5.69 15.17
C PRO A 67 -2.53 -7.18 15.53
N LEU A 68 -3.39 -7.58 16.48
CA LEU A 68 -3.54 -8.98 16.91
C LEU A 68 -4.67 -9.70 16.17
N GLU A 69 -5.45 -9.00 15.33
CA GLU A 69 -6.49 -9.64 14.53
C GLU A 69 -5.87 -10.67 13.58
N GLY A 70 -6.30 -11.93 13.71
CA GLY A 70 -5.79 -13.05 12.90
C GLY A 70 -4.51 -13.70 13.40
N ILE A 71 -3.91 -13.21 14.50
CA ILE A 71 -2.65 -13.79 15.03
C ILE A 71 -2.79 -15.24 15.48
N ASP A 72 -3.99 -15.67 15.91
CA ASP A 72 -4.27 -17.05 16.29
C ASP A 72 -4.14 -18.02 15.10
N VAL A 73 -4.53 -17.55 13.91
CA VAL A 73 -4.41 -18.28 12.65
C VAL A 73 -2.94 -18.42 12.30
N ASP A 74 -2.17 -17.33 12.38
CA ASP A 74 -0.74 -17.32 12.10
C ASP A 74 0.03 -18.24 13.04
N ILE A 75 -0.25 -18.19 14.35
CA ILE A 75 0.35 -19.09 15.35
C ILE A 75 0.03 -20.55 15.02
N ARG A 76 -1.22 -20.85 14.65
CA ARG A 76 -1.64 -22.21 14.29
C ARG A 76 -0.93 -22.70 13.02
N VAL A 77 -0.86 -21.88 11.98
CA VAL A 77 -0.18 -22.21 10.72
C VAL A 77 1.32 -22.42 10.96
N ALA A 78 1.96 -21.54 11.72
CA ALA A 78 3.37 -21.69 12.11
C ALA A 78 3.60 -23.01 12.87
N GLY A 79 2.69 -23.38 13.78
CA GLY A 79 2.73 -24.65 14.49
C GLY A 79 2.68 -25.87 13.55
N ILE A 80 1.80 -25.86 12.57
CA ILE A 80 1.70 -26.92 11.55
C ILE A 80 2.98 -26.99 10.71
N LEU A 81 3.48 -25.85 10.22
CA LEU A 81 4.69 -25.79 9.40
C LEU A 81 5.91 -26.34 10.16
N ASN A 82 6.05 -25.97 11.43
CA ASN A 82 7.13 -26.48 12.29
C ASN A 82 7.02 -27.99 12.53
N ALA A 83 5.80 -28.53 12.67
CA ALA A 83 5.58 -29.96 12.78
C ALA A 83 5.91 -30.71 11.47
N CYS A 84 5.71 -30.08 10.31
CA CYS A 84 6.07 -30.65 9.00
C CYS A 84 7.55 -30.50 8.66
N LEU A 85 8.25 -29.52 9.24
CA LEU A 85 9.68 -29.24 9.04
C LEU A 85 10.61 -30.21 9.78
N THR A 86 10.16 -31.42 10.13
CA THR A 86 10.98 -32.48 10.72
C THR A 86 12.21 -32.74 9.86
N LYS A 87 13.30 -32.02 10.14
CA LYS A 87 14.64 -32.45 9.84
C LYS A 87 15.00 -33.38 10.99
N PRO A 88 15.20 -34.69 10.77
CA PRO A 88 15.81 -35.51 11.81
C PRO A 88 17.15 -34.85 12.16
N LEU A 89 17.35 -34.58 13.44
CA LEU A 89 18.64 -34.17 13.96
C LEU A 89 19.65 -35.27 13.56
N PRO A 90 20.77 -34.94 12.91
CA PRO A 90 21.84 -35.92 12.76
C PRO A 90 22.34 -36.28 14.16
N GLU A 91 22.43 -37.59 14.43
CA GLU A 91 22.93 -38.16 15.69
C GLU A 91 24.31 -37.63 16.09
#